data_AF-A0A0B2AH10-F1
#
_entry.id   AF-A0A0B2AH10-F1
#
_cell.length_a   1.000
_cell.length_b   1.000
_cell.length_c   1.000
_cell.angle_alpha   90.00
_cell.angle_beta   90.00
_cell.angle_gamma   90.00
#
_symmetry.space_group_name_H-M   'P 1'
#
loop_
_entity.id
_entity.type
_entity.pdbx_description
1 polymer ?
#
loop_
_entity_poly.entity_id
_entity_poly.type
_entity_poly.pdbx_seq_one_letter_code
_entity_poly.pdbx_strand_id
1 'polypeptide(L)'
;MVRWGLAEDDGQALASASFGGTLAGAGVRNGYTVVLPNSGGQWSQTYDQPELAVEAVAASPDRARSEVQSLLQQIDSFAALLQARQNVPLVSRVTTSTASIAIDDTGVSTSTRIRGILGLAALGLLLSILGAVSFDRVLCRASSRADRRRGNHAV
;
A
#
# COMPACT_ATOMS: atom_id res chain seq x y z
N MET A 1 15.96 19.62 -1.88
CA MET A 1 14.67 20.27 -2.16
C MET A 1 13.59 19.25 -1.83
N VAL A 2 13.04 19.29 -0.60
CA VAL A 2 12.06 18.32 -0.11
C VAL A 2 10.69 18.79 -0.59
N ARG A 3 10.07 18.04 -1.50
CA ARG A 3 8.71 18.32 -2.01
C ARG A 3 7.73 17.78 -0.97
N TRP A 4 7.08 18.70 -0.26
CA TRP A 4 6.00 18.40 0.68
C TRP A 4 4.75 18.05 -0.11
N GLY A 5 4.36 16.77 -0.09
CA GLY A 5 3.05 16.34 -0.56
C GLY A 5 2.11 16.27 0.63
N LEU A 6 1.36 17.34 0.88
CA LEU A 6 -0.02 17.15 1.35
C LEU A 6 -0.68 16.20 0.33
N ALA A 7 -1.58 15.32 0.75
CA ALA A 7 -2.32 14.48 -0.20
C ALA A 7 -2.78 15.35 -1.38
N GLU A 8 -2.14 15.16 -2.54
CA GLU A 8 -2.25 16.07 -3.69
C GLU A 8 -3.57 15.86 -4.45
N ASP A 9 -4.41 14.95 -3.93
CA ASP A 9 -5.81 14.74 -4.30
C ASP A 9 -6.72 14.98 -3.08
N ASP A 10 -7.54 16.01 -3.20
CA ASP A 10 -8.87 16.15 -2.63
C ASP A 10 -9.02 16.33 -1.11
N GLY A 11 -9.55 17.51 -0.73
CA GLY A 11 -10.11 17.76 0.62
C GLY A 11 -11.18 16.75 1.08
N GLN A 12 -11.60 15.83 0.20
CA GLN A 12 -12.39 14.64 0.53
C GLN A 12 -11.64 13.66 1.44
N ALA A 13 -10.33 13.47 1.26
CA ALA A 13 -9.52 12.60 2.11
C ALA A 13 -9.38 13.18 3.53
N LEU A 14 -9.21 14.50 3.64
CA LEU A 14 -9.17 15.22 4.91
C LEU A 14 -10.54 15.20 5.61
N ALA A 15 -11.63 15.46 4.87
CA ALA A 15 -12.97 15.37 5.41
C ALA A 15 -13.29 13.96 5.93
N SER A 16 -12.95 12.93 5.14
CA SER A 16 -13.13 11.53 5.55
C SER A 16 -12.37 11.23 6.83
N ALA A 17 -11.09 11.63 6.92
CA ALA A 17 -10.27 11.44 8.11
C ALA A 17 -10.83 12.14 9.35
N SER A 18 -11.36 13.36 9.21
CA SER A 18 -12.01 14.08 10.31
C SER A 18 -13.28 13.40 10.84
N PHE A 19 -13.95 12.58 10.01
CA PHE A 19 -15.11 11.75 10.39
C PHE A 19 -14.75 10.28 10.65
N GLY A 20 -13.46 9.93 10.82
CA GLY A 20 -13.01 8.59 11.17
C GLY A 20 -12.75 7.64 9.99
N GLY A 21 -12.73 8.15 8.76
CA GLY A 21 -12.25 7.42 7.58
C GLY A 21 -10.72 7.31 7.54
N THR A 22 -10.20 6.34 6.79
CA THR A 22 -8.74 6.14 6.64
C THR A 22 -8.24 6.61 5.27
N LEU A 23 -6.99 7.06 5.20
CA LEU A 23 -6.33 7.43 3.94
C LEU A 23 -6.29 6.26 2.95
N ALA A 24 -6.04 5.04 3.45
CA ALA A 24 -6.06 3.84 2.64
C ALA A 24 -7.45 3.58 2.01
N GLY A 25 -8.52 3.81 2.78
CA GLY A 25 -9.90 3.73 2.33
C GLY A 25 -10.28 4.79 1.29
N ALA A 26 -9.68 5.98 1.38
CA ALA A 26 -9.83 7.05 0.39
C ALA A 26 -9.02 6.84 -0.91
N GLY A 27 -8.28 5.72 -1.03
CA GLY A 27 -7.49 5.41 -2.22
C GLY A 27 -6.07 5.99 -2.22
N VAL A 28 -5.68 6.70 -1.17
CA VAL A 28 -4.31 7.23 -1.02
C VAL A 28 -3.34 6.06 -0.81
N ARG A 29 -2.23 6.07 -1.56
CA ARG A 29 -1.21 5.00 -1.54
C ARG A 29 0.12 5.44 -0.95
N ASN A 30 0.35 6.74 -0.86
CA ASN A 30 1.51 7.33 -0.22
C ASN A 30 1.14 8.73 0.26
N GLY A 31 1.36 9.01 1.55
CA GLY A 31 1.05 10.31 2.14
C GLY A 31 0.74 10.20 3.62
N TYR A 32 0.45 11.34 4.25
CA TYR A 32 0.05 11.41 5.64
C TYR A 32 -1.05 12.44 5.83
N THR A 33 -1.78 12.32 6.94
CA THR A 33 -2.78 13.28 7.39
C THR A 33 -2.61 13.53 8.87
N VAL A 34 -2.88 14.78 9.25
CA VAL A 34 -2.91 15.23 10.65
C VAL A 34 -4.19 16.02 10.79
N VAL A 35 -5.14 15.48 11.56
CA VAL A 35 -6.46 16.10 11.73
C VAL A 35 -6.83 16.20 13.20
N LEU A 36 -7.62 17.22 13.53
CA LEU A 36 -8.33 17.29 14.80
C LEU A 36 -9.63 16.48 14.65
N PRO A 37 -9.83 15.40 15.42
CA PRO A 37 -11.03 14.57 15.31
C PRO A 37 -12.28 15.38 15.61
N ASN A 38 -13.28 15.30 14.73
CA ASN A 38 -14.58 15.91 15.00
C ASN A 38 -15.43 14.93 15.84
N SER A 39 -15.81 15.35 17.05
CA SER A 39 -16.73 14.61 17.92
C SER A 39 -18.20 15.00 17.68
N GLY A 40 -18.44 16.01 16.87
CA GLY A 40 -19.77 16.43 16.45
C GLY A 40 -20.36 15.56 15.32
N GLY A 41 -21.61 15.86 14.95
CA GLY A 41 -22.30 15.18 13.86
C GLY A 41 -22.06 15.82 12.49
N GLN A 42 -22.70 15.29 11.45
CA GLN A 42 -22.67 15.87 10.09
C GLN A 42 -23.22 17.31 10.02
N TRP A 43 -24.00 17.72 11.03
CA TRP A 43 -24.72 19.00 11.07
C TRP A 43 -24.08 20.01 12.03
N SER A 44 -23.05 19.60 12.79
CA SER A 44 -22.34 20.47 13.74
C SER A 44 -20.96 19.88 14.02
N GLN A 45 -19.92 20.66 13.76
CA GLN A 45 -18.54 20.28 14.09
C GLN A 45 -18.23 20.66 15.55
N THR A 46 -17.74 19.69 16.32
CA THR A 46 -17.34 19.85 17.72
C THR A 46 -15.95 19.28 17.90
N TYR A 47 -15.09 20.02 18.61
CA TYR A 47 -13.71 19.63 18.90
C TYR A 47 -13.46 19.79 20.40
N ASP A 48 -14.05 18.89 21.17
CA ASP A 48 -14.02 18.91 22.65
C ASP A 48 -12.85 18.10 23.24
N GLN A 49 -12.13 17.35 22.39
CA GLN A 49 -11.00 16.53 22.79
C GLN A 49 -9.67 17.14 22.31
N PRO A 50 -8.65 17.26 23.19
CA PRO A 50 -7.33 17.77 22.83
C PRO A 50 -6.47 16.68 22.17
N GLU A 51 -7.02 16.00 21.17
CA GLU A 51 -6.39 14.86 20.49
C GLU A 51 -6.10 15.20 19.03
N LEU A 52 -4.95 14.74 18.51
CA LEU A 52 -4.62 14.84 17.09
C LEU A 52 -4.55 13.43 16.51
N ALA A 53 -5.35 13.16 15.47
CA ALA A 53 -5.25 11.93 14.72
C ALA A 53 -4.20 12.09 13.62
N VAL A 54 -3.16 11.25 13.69
CA VAL A 54 -2.07 11.19 12.71
C VAL A 54 -2.11 9.83 12.02
N GLU A 55 -2.24 9.83 10.71
CA GLU A 55 -2.21 8.62 9.89
C GLU A 55 -1.18 8.80 8.77
N ALA A 56 -0.39 7.77 8.50
CA ALA A 56 0.55 7.75 7.39
C ALA A 56 0.40 6.44 6.60
N VAL A 57 0.38 6.56 5.28
CA VAL A 57 0.33 5.44 4.34
C VAL A 57 1.63 5.43 3.54
N ALA A 58 2.30 4.29 3.50
CA ALA A 58 3.55 4.13 2.77
C ALA A 58 3.65 2.74 2.13
N ALA A 59 4.62 2.58 1.23
CA ALA A 59 4.85 1.32 0.53
C ALA A 59 5.36 0.17 1.42
N SER A 60 5.80 0.45 2.65
CA SER A 60 6.16 -0.58 3.62
C SER A 60 5.78 -0.19 5.05
N PRO A 61 5.52 -1.16 5.93
CA PRO A 61 5.21 -0.93 7.34
C PRO A 61 6.28 -0.10 8.07
N ASP A 62 7.56 -0.40 7.83
CA ASP A 62 8.68 0.31 8.47
C ASP A 62 8.74 1.78 8.04
N ARG A 63 8.42 2.05 6.77
CA ARG A 63 8.37 3.42 6.24
C ARG A 63 7.21 4.19 6.84
N ALA A 64 6.02 3.60 6.91
CA ALA A 64 4.86 4.22 7.56
C ALA A 64 5.16 4.55 9.03
N ARG A 65 5.79 3.62 9.76
CA ARG A 65 6.19 3.85 11.16
C ARG A 65 7.19 4.99 11.32
N SER A 66 8.20 5.05 10.45
CA SER A 66 9.19 6.12 10.45
C SER A 66 8.56 7.48 10.14
N GLU A 67 7.60 7.53 9.21
CA GLU A 67 6.87 8.77 8.87
C GLU A 67 6.04 9.25 10.06
N VAL A 68 5.25 8.38 10.70
CA VAL A 68 4.48 8.75 11.90
C VAL A 68 5.39 9.28 13.02
N GLN A 69 6.52 8.62 13.29
CA GLN A 69 7.46 9.10 14.30
C GLN A 69 8.06 10.46 13.96
N SER A 70 8.40 10.70 12.69
CA SER A 70 8.92 11.99 12.24
C SER A 70 7.86 13.10 12.41
N LEU A 71 6.61 12.82 12.06
CA LEU A 71 5.50 13.78 12.22
C LEU A 71 5.26 14.11 13.69
N LEU A 72 5.28 13.11 14.57
CA LEU A 72 5.12 13.33 16.01
C LEU A 72 6.23 14.21 16.60
N GLN A 73 7.49 13.97 16.21
CA GLN A 73 8.62 14.81 16.64
C GLN A 73 8.49 16.26 16.16
N GLN A 74 7.98 16.47 14.94
CA GLN A 74 7.73 17.79 14.40
C GLN A 74 6.61 18.51 15.16
N ILE A 75 5.48 17.82 15.40
CA ILE A 75 4.35 18.36 16.16
C ILE A 75 4.80 18.79 17.56
N ASP A 76 5.57 17.94 18.26
CA ASP A 76 6.09 18.25 19.60
C ASP A 76 7.03 19.46 19.59
N SER A 77 7.92 19.53 18.58
CA SER A 77 8.83 20.66 18.40
C SER A 77 8.06 21.97 18.12
N PHE A 78 7.04 21.93 17.27
CA PHE A 78 6.19 23.09 16.99
C PHE A 78 5.38 23.53 18.22
N ALA A 79 4.83 22.58 18.97
CA ALA A 79 4.10 22.87 20.20
C ALA A 79 5.03 23.52 21.24
N ALA A 80 6.25 23.02 21.41
CA ALA A 80 7.24 23.60 22.31
C ALA A 80 7.64 25.04 21.88
N LEU A 81 7.85 25.25 20.58
CA LEU A 81 8.17 26.57 20.02
C LEU A 81 7.03 27.58 20.21
N LEU A 82 5.78 27.16 19.98
CA LEU A 82 4.62 28.04 20.15
C LEU A 82 4.44 28.43 21.62
N GLN A 83 4.55 27.46 22.54
CA GLN A 83 4.46 27.70 23.98
C GLN A 83 5.59 28.59 24.48
N ALA A 84 6.81 28.43 23.94
CA ALA A 84 7.94 29.31 24.24
C ALA A 84 7.69 30.75 23.78
N ARG A 85 7.15 30.93 22.56
CA ARG A 85 6.79 32.26 22.04
C ARG A 85 5.69 32.95 22.86
N GLN A 86 4.77 32.18 23.43
CA GLN A 86 3.71 32.69 24.30
C GLN A 86 4.14 32.86 25.77
N ASN A 87 5.43 32.68 26.08
CA ASN A 87 5.97 32.77 27.44
C ASN A 87 5.25 31.84 28.45
N VAL A 88 4.78 30.68 28.00
CA VAL A 88 4.15 29.70 28.89
C VAL A 88 5.22 29.16 29.85
N PRO A 89 5.03 29.30 31.18
CA PRO A 89 5.95 28.74 32.17
C PRO A 89 6.14 27.24 31.96
N LEU A 90 7.36 26.73 32.16
CA LEU A 90 7.69 25.31 31.95
C LEU A 90 6.75 24.35 32.69
N VAL A 91 6.33 24.72 33.89
CA VAL A 91 5.40 23.94 34.74
C VAL A 91 3.96 23.90 34.22
N SER A 92 3.62 24.77 33.26
CA SER A 92 2.27 24.89 32.67
C SER A 92 2.25 24.47 31.20
N ARG A 93 3.31 23.84 30.71
CA ARG A 93 3.38 23.40 29.32
C ARG A 93 2.52 22.17 29.10
N VAL A 94 1.82 22.17 27.97
CA VAL A 94 1.08 21.00 27.47
C VAL A 94 2.08 19.95 27.02
N THR A 95 1.92 18.74 27.53
CA THR A 95 2.72 17.56 27.16
C THR A 95 1.94 16.68 26.21
N THR A 96 2.56 16.27 25.11
CA THR A 96 1.97 15.40 24.10
C THR A 96 2.08 13.94 24.53
N SER A 97 1.00 13.16 24.46
CA SER A 97 1.01 11.71 24.74
C SER A 97 0.45 10.95 23.53
N THR A 98 1.12 9.87 23.13
CA THR A 98 0.73 9.08 21.95
C THR A 98 -0.11 7.87 22.34
N ALA A 99 -1.36 7.84 21.90
CA ALA A 99 -2.27 6.73 22.13
C ALA A 99 -2.10 5.62 21.07
N SER A 100 -1.00 4.86 21.16
CA SER A 100 -0.73 3.65 20.36
C SER A 100 -0.61 3.82 18.83
N ILE A 101 0.46 3.29 18.23
CA ILE A 101 0.63 3.26 16.77
C ILE A 101 0.12 1.92 16.24
N ALA A 102 -1.08 1.90 15.67
CA ALA A 102 -1.60 0.75 14.93
C ALA A 102 -1.05 0.75 13.50
N ILE A 103 -0.55 -0.40 13.03
CA ILE A 103 -0.09 -0.59 11.65
C ILE A 103 -0.97 -1.65 11.02
N ASP A 104 -1.63 -1.30 9.92
CA ASP A 104 -2.42 -2.22 9.10
C ASP A 104 -1.71 -2.44 7.75
N ASP A 105 -1.23 -3.66 7.53
CA ASP A 105 -0.60 -4.06 6.27
C ASP A 105 -1.65 -4.62 5.31
N THR A 106 -2.19 -3.75 4.46
CA THR A 106 -3.16 -4.11 3.41
C THR A 106 -2.50 -4.53 2.09
N GLY A 107 -1.17 -4.66 2.07
CA GLY A 107 -0.40 -5.00 0.88
C GLY A 107 -0.55 -6.46 0.44
N VAL A 108 -0.24 -6.72 -0.84
CA VAL A 108 -0.09 -8.10 -1.34
C VAL A 108 1.13 -8.71 -0.64
N SER A 109 0.87 -9.52 0.39
CA SER A 109 1.91 -10.26 1.12
C SER A 109 2.88 -10.94 0.14
N THR A 110 4.17 -10.94 0.48
CA THR A 110 5.22 -11.67 -0.23
C THR A 110 4.81 -13.12 -0.53
N SER A 111 4.05 -13.76 0.37
CA SER A 111 3.49 -15.09 0.19
C SER A 111 2.53 -15.18 -1.01
N THR A 112 1.64 -14.21 -1.17
CA THR A 112 0.70 -14.13 -2.30
C THR A 112 1.44 -13.90 -3.63
N ARG A 113 2.48 -13.06 -3.63
CA ARG A 113 3.33 -12.85 -4.81
C ARG A 113 4.08 -14.13 -5.22
N ILE A 114 4.64 -14.87 -4.26
CA ILE A 114 5.31 -16.16 -4.52
C ILE A 114 4.32 -17.18 -5.09
N ARG A 115 3.12 -17.28 -4.54
CA ARG A 115 2.06 -18.17 -5.06
C ARG A 115 1.68 -17.81 -6.50
N GLY A 116 1.60 -16.52 -6.83
CA GLY A 116 1.34 -16.05 -8.20
C GLY A 116 2.43 -16.46 -9.18
N ILE A 117 3.70 -16.27 -8.81
CA ILE A 117 4.85 -16.69 -9.64
C ILE A 117 4.86 -18.20 -9.85
N LEU A 118 4.62 -18.99 -8.79
CA LEU A 118 4.54 -20.44 -8.88
C LEU A 118 3.39 -20.90 -9.79
N GLY A 119 2.22 -20.24 -9.70
CA GLY A 119 1.08 -20.52 -10.56
C GLY A 119 1.38 -20.25 -12.03
N LEU A 120 2.01 -19.11 -12.35
CA LEU A 120 2.45 -18.78 -13.71
C LEU A 120 3.51 -19.76 -14.23
N ALA A 121 4.49 -20.12 -13.41
CA ALA A 121 5.54 -21.06 -13.78
C ALA A 121 4.96 -22.46 -14.08
N ALA A 122 4.01 -22.93 -13.26
CA ALA A 122 3.32 -24.19 -13.47
C ALA A 122 2.52 -24.19 -14.78
N LEU A 123 1.77 -23.11 -15.07
CA LEU A 123 1.03 -22.96 -16.33
C LEU A 123 1.97 -22.97 -17.54
N GLY A 124 3.08 -22.22 -17.48
CA GLY A 124 4.07 -22.16 -18.56
C GLY A 124 4.72 -23.51 -18.84
N LEU A 125 5.06 -24.27 -17.78
CA LEU A 125 5.57 -25.63 -17.92
C LEU A 125 4.57 -26.56 -18.59
N LEU A 126 3.31 -26.51 -18.16
CA LEU A 126 2.25 -27.36 -18.66
C LEU A 126 1.99 -27.09 -20.15
N LEU A 127 1.89 -25.81 -20.54
CA LEU A 127 1.80 -25.38 -21.94
C LEU A 127 2.99 -25.84 -22.79
N SER A 128 4.21 -25.75 -22.25
CA SER A 128 5.43 -26.16 -22.96
C SER A 128 5.45 -27.66 -23.25
N ILE A 129 5.04 -28.50 -22.28
CA ILE A 129 4.97 -29.95 -22.45
C ILE A 129 3.92 -30.32 -23.51
N LEU A 130 2.72 -29.73 -23.42
CA LEU A 130 1.65 -29.95 -24.40
C LEU A 130 2.08 -29.51 -25.82
N GLY A 131 2.76 -28.37 -25.93
CA GLY A 131 3.33 -27.89 -27.18
C GLY A 131 4.35 -28.87 -27.76
N ALA A 132 5.32 -29.32 -26.96
CA ALA A 132 6.35 -30.26 -27.39
C ALA A 132 5.76 -31.60 -27.88
N VAL A 133 4.83 -32.19 -27.12
CA VAL A 133 4.16 -33.46 -27.50
C VAL A 133 3.34 -33.30 -28.78
N SER A 134 2.67 -32.15 -28.95
CA SER A 134 1.87 -31.89 -30.15
C SER A 134 2.76 -31.74 -31.38
N PHE A 135 3.88 -31.02 -31.25
CA PHE A 135 4.84 -30.82 -32.32
C PHE A 135 5.51 -32.14 -32.74
N ASP A 136 5.94 -32.94 -31.77
CA ASP A 136 6.55 -34.26 -32.01
C ASP A 136 5.57 -35.23 -32.70
N ARG A 137 4.30 -35.23 -32.30
CA ARG A 137 3.25 -36.05 -32.95
C ARG A 137 2.98 -35.64 -34.39
N VAL A 138 3.04 -34.34 -34.71
CA VAL A 138 2.83 -33.83 -36.08
C VAL A 138 3.99 -34.24 -36.97
N LEU A 139 5.24 -34.09 -36.49
CA LEU A 139 6.44 -34.48 -37.22
C LEU A 139 6.51 -35.99 -37.46
N CYS A 140 6.25 -36.79 -36.42
CA CYS A 140 6.22 -38.24 -36.54
C CYS A 140 5.13 -38.73 -37.50
N ARG A 141 3.94 -38.11 -37.51
CA ARG A 141 2.88 -38.45 -38.48
C ARG A 141 3.23 -38.06 -39.92
N ALA A 142 3.99 -36.99 -40.11
CA ALA A 142 4.43 -36.57 -41.43
C ALA A 142 5.49 -37.53 -42.00
N SER A 143 6.43 -38.01 -41.16
CA SER A 143 7.47 -38.95 -41.58
C SER A 143 6.92 -40.35 -41.90
N SER A 144 5.93 -40.85 -41.14
CA SER A 144 5.32 -42.17 -41.44
C SER A 144 4.58 -42.19 -42.80
N ARG A 145 4.09 -41.04 -43.26
CA ARG A 145 3.46 -40.90 -44.59
C ARG A 145 4.49 -40.82 -45.72
N ALA A 146 5.65 -40.21 -45.47
CA ALA A 146 6.74 -40.13 -46.43
C ALA A 146 7.37 -41.50 -46.71
N ASP A 147 7.51 -42.33 -45.67
CA ASP A 147 8.13 -43.66 -45.79
C ASP A 147 7.22 -44.67 -46.53
N ARG A 148 5.89 -44.58 -46.31
CA ARG A 148 4.90 -45.39 -47.03
C ARG A 148 4.81 -45.10 -48.54
N ARG A 149 5.26 -43.92 -49.00
CA ARG A 149 5.35 -43.58 -50.44
C ARG A 149 6.63 -44.11 -51.10
N ARG A 150 7.70 -44.38 -50.34
CA ARG A 150 8.96 -44.96 -50.88
C ARG A 150 8.94 -46.48 -50.96
N GLY A 151 8.19 -47.16 -50.08
CA GLY A 151 8.05 -48.63 -50.11
C GLY A 151 7.22 -49.18 -51.29
N ASN A 152 6.50 -48.34 -52.04
CA ASN A 152 5.63 -48.78 -53.14
C ASN A 152 6.34 -48.82 -54.52
N HIS A 153 7.67 -48.66 -54.55
CA HIS A 153 8.50 -48.70 -55.76
C HIS A 153 9.51 -49.86 -55.80
N ALA A 154 9.48 -50.78 -54.83
CA ALA A 154 10.26 -52.01 -54.86
C ALA A 154 9.30 -53.19 -55.05
N VAL A 155 9.02 -53.48 -56.33
CA VAL A 155 8.50 -54.76 -56.84
C VAL A 155 9.69 -55.67 -57.11
#